data_AF-A0A947IDI9-F1
#
_entry.id   AF-A0A947IDI9-F1
#
_cell.length_a   1.000
_cell.length_b   1.000
_cell.length_c   1.000
_cell.angle_alpha   90.00
_cell.angle_beta   90.00
_cell.angle_gamma   90.00
#
_symmetry.space_group_name_H-M   'P 1'
#
loop_
_entity.id
_entity.type
_entity.pdbx_description
1 polymer ?
#
loop_
_entity_poly.entity_id
_entity_poly.type
_entity_poly.pdbx_seq_one_letter_code
_entity_poly.pdbx_strand_id
1 'polypeptide(L)'
;MRSLFFVVLLPALSYGAVINVFPPAGIQSAVHQASPHDTILVHDGEYTETVILYGKDLTIGSLFLMDGDSSHVSATVIRPDSLHPDTGSCLVYAYGETLAGALVGVTLRNGRGTYWNY
;
A
#
# COMPACT_ATOMS: atom_id res chain seq x y z
N MET A 1 25.17 -17.42 -46.94
CA MET A 1 23.79 -17.41 -46.39
C MET A 1 23.83 -16.62 -45.09
N ARG A 2 23.20 -15.44 -45.02
CA ARG A 2 23.20 -14.62 -43.79
C ARG A 2 22.06 -15.12 -42.91
N SER A 3 22.38 -15.67 -41.74
CA SER A 3 21.39 -16.06 -40.74
C SER A 3 20.70 -14.82 -40.20
N LEU A 4 19.38 -14.75 -40.29
CA LEU A 4 18.56 -13.68 -39.71
C LEU A 4 18.11 -14.16 -38.32
N PHE A 5 18.56 -13.49 -37.26
CA PHE A 5 18.08 -13.73 -35.90
C PHE A 5 16.82 -12.89 -35.66
N PHE A 6 15.70 -13.54 -35.32
CA PHE A 6 14.49 -12.86 -34.85
C PHE A 6 14.49 -12.89 -33.31
N VAL A 7 14.56 -11.71 -32.69
CA VAL A 7 14.30 -11.54 -31.26
C VAL A 7 12.86 -11.06 -31.13
N VAL A 8 12.00 -11.90 -30.55
CA VAL A 8 10.65 -11.50 -30.16
C VAL A 8 10.75 -10.82 -28.80
N LEU A 9 10.55 -9.50 -28.77
CA LEU A 9 10.41 -8.74 -27.54
C LEU A 9 8.97 -8.92 -27.04
N LEU A 10 8.75 -9.83 -26.10
CA LEU A 10 7.48 -9.91 -25.37
C LEU A 10 7.35 -8.63 -24.53
N PRO A 11 6.34 -7.76 -24.75
CA PRO A 11 6.08 -6.69 -23.81
C PRO A 11 5.82 -7.33 -22.45
N ALA A 12 6.54 -6.90 -21.43
CA ALA A 12 6.25 -7.31 -20.06
C ALA A 12 4.86 -6.76 -19.72
N LEU A 13 3.86 -7.64 -19.71
CA LEU A 13 2.56 -7.33 -19.13
C LEU A 13 2.78 -7.21 -17.62
N SER A 14 2.80 -5.99 -17.10
CA SER A 14 2.80 -5.74 -15.66
C SER A 14 1.39 -5.98 -15.14
N TYR A 15 1.14 -7.17 -14.59
CA TYR A 15 -0.02 -7.40 -13.74
C TYR A 15 0.33 -6.94 -12.33
N GLY A 16 -0.56 -6.19 -11.68
CA GLY A 16 -0.43 -5.89 -10.26
C GLY A 16 -0.40 -7.19 -9.47
N ALA A 17 0.66 -7.39 -8.69
CA ALA A 17 0.79 -8.52 -7.79
C ALA A 17 -0.03 -8.30 -6.51
N VAL A 18 -0.38 -9.39 -5.82
CA VAL A 18 -0.96 -9.32 -4.48
C VAL A 18 0.12 -9.67 -3.45
N ILE A 19 0.38 -8.74 -2.54
CA ILE A 19 1.35 -8.88 -1.45
C ILE A 19 0.56 -8.98 -0.14
N ASN A 20 0.67 -10.12 0.54
CA ASN A 20 -0.05 -10.35 1.80
C ASN A 20 0.74 -9.84 3.00
N VAL A 21 0.07 -9.17 3.93
CA VAL A 21 0.66 -8.66 5.17
C VAL A 21 -0.04 -9.26 6.37
N PHE A 22 0.70 -10.06 7.14
CA PHE A 22 0.24 -10.68 8.38
C PHE A 22 0.96 -10.05 9.57
N PRO A 23 0.29 -9.79 10.70
CA PRO A 23 0.99 -9.43 11.94
C PRO A 23 2.01 -10.53 12.32
N PRO A 24 3.22 -10.18 12.79
CA PRO A 24 3.70 -8.84 13.16
C PRO A 24 4.40 -8.08 12.02
N ALA A 25 4.35 -8.55 10.77
CA ALA A 25 4.95 -7.82 9.65
C ALA A 25 4.21 -6.49 9.41
N GLY A 26 4.96 -5.44 9.08
CA GLY A 26 4.40 -4.11 8.79
C GLY A 26 3.97 -3.95 7.34
N ILE A 27 2.98 -3.11 7.11
CA ILE A 27 2.49 -2.67 5.80
C ILE A 27 3.61 -1.94 5.05
N GLN A 28 4.45 -1.16 5.73
CA GLN A 28 5.54 -0.43 5.09
C GLN A 28 6.56 -1.36 4.42
N SER A 29 6.78 -2.56 4.97
CA SER A 29 7.65 -3.57 4.33
C SER A 29 7.08 -4.04 2.99
N ALA A 30 5.76 -4.23 2.92
CA ALA A 30 5.08 -4.57 1.67
C ALA A 30 5.13 -3.41 0.68
N VAL A 31 4.96 -2.16 1.15
CA VAL A 31 5.14 -0.98 0.29
C VAL A 31 6.53 -0.93 -0.32
N HIS A 32 7.59 -1.23 0.44
CA HIS A 32 8.94 -1.26 -0.12
C HIS A 32 9.12 -2.31 -1.21
N GLN A 33 8.46 -3.46 -1.09
CA GLN A 33 8.51 -4.57 -2.06
C GLN A 33 7.62 -4.32 -3.28
N ALA A 34 6.52 -3.58 -3.12
CA ALA A 34 5.52 -3.36 -4.15
C ALA A 34 6.04 -2.49 -5.31
N SER A 35 5.59 -2.84 -6.51
CA SER A 35 5.62 -2.00 -7.70
C SER A 35 4.32 -1.19 -7.82
N PRO A 36 4.30 -0.08 -8.58
CA PRO A 36 3.05 0.60 -8.90
C PRO A 36 2.01 -0.37 -9.45
N HIS A 37 0.76 -0.18 -9.05
CA HIS A 37 -0.43 -1.00 -9.35
C HIS A 37 -0.51 -2.36 -8.64
N ASP A 38 0.43 -2.69 -7.75
CA ASP A 38 0.27 -3.83 -6.85
C ASP A 38 -0.83 -3.60 -5.82
N THR A 39 -1.39 -4.70 -5.33
CA THR A 39 -2.31 -4.74 -4.20
C THR A 39 -1.59 -5.24 -2.96
N ILE A 40 -1.62 -4.47 -1.89
CA ILE A 40 -1.22 -4.89 -0.55
C ILE A 40 -2.49 -5.35 0.18
N LEU A 41 -2.60 -6.65 0.38
CA LEU A 41 -3.70 -7.28 1.10
C LEU A 41 -3.32 -7.43 2.58
N VAL A 42 -3.97 -6.67 3.44
CA VAL A 42 -3.66 -6.55 4.86
C VAL A 42 -4.60 -7.45 5.66
N HIS A 43 -4.05 -8.37 6.44
CA HIS A 43 -4.85 -9.21 7.33
C HIS A 43 -5.31 -8.43 8.58
N ASP A 44 -6.26 -9.00 9.32
CA ASP A 44 -6.73 -8.42 10.58
C ASP A 44 -5.58 -8.23 11.56
N GLY A 45 -5.53 -7.06 12.20
CA GLY A 45 -4.45 -6.68 13.10
C GLY A 45 -4.35 -5.18 13.33
N GLU A 46 -3.56 -4.81 14.33
CA GLU A 46 -3.20 -3.41 14.59
C GLU A 46 -1.75 -3.16 14.17
N TYR A 47 -1.59 -2.27 13.19
CA TYR A 47 -0.33 -1.89 12.57
C TYR A 47 0.06 -0.50 13.09
N THR A 48 1.09 -0.45 13.94
CA THR A 48 1.63 0.80 14.49
C THR A 48 2.80 1.28 13.65
N GLU A 49 2.50 2.07 12.62
CA GLU A 49 3.45 2.63 11.66
C GLU A 49 2.82 3.81 10.92
N THR A 50 3.67 4.65 10.32
CA THR A 50 3.26 5.63 9.31
C THR A 50 3.52 5.03 7.93
N VAL A 51 2.47 4.73 7.15
CA VAL A 51 2.61 4.15 5.82
C VAL A 51 2.90 5.26 4.80
N ILE A 52 4.01 5.18 4.08
CA ILE A 52 4.45 6.17 3.08
C ILE A 52 4.56 5.48 1.72
N LEU A 53 3.81 5.96 0.71
CA LEU A 53 3.70 5.28 -0.59
C LEU A 53 4.85 5.56 -1.56
N TYR A 54 5.63 6.63 -1.34
CA TYR A 54 6.82 6.98 -2.14
C TYR A 54 6.55 7.06 -3.66
N GLY A 55 5.42 7.64 -4.08
CA GLY A 55 5.09 7.84 -5.49
C GLY A 55 4.52 6.60 -6.17
N LYS A 56 4.18 5.55 -5.41
CA LYS A 56 3.58 4.33 -5.94
C LYS A 56 2.06 4.35 -5.82
N ASP A 57 1.39 4.26 -6.95
CA ASP A 57 -0.05 4.04 -7.02
C ASP A 57 -0.38 2.60 -6.58
N LEU A 58 -0.60 2.39 -5.29
CA LEU A 58 -0.90 1.08 -4.71
C LEU A 58 -2.36 0.96 -4.31
N THR A 59 -2.93 -0.24 -4.44
CA THR A 59 -4.17 -0.58 -3.75
C THR A 59 -3.81 -1.20 -2.40
N ILE A 60 -4.13 -0.54 -1.29
CA ILE A 60 -3.95 -1.09 0.06
C ILE A 60 -5.34 -1.37 0.62
N GLY A 61 -5.61 -2.61 1.00
CA GLY A 61 -6.88 -2.91 1.64
C GLY A 61 -6.89 -4.18 2.45
N SER A 62 -7.94 -4.35 3.26
CA SER A 62 -8.08 -5.53 4.11
C SER A 62 -8.68 -6.73 3.36
N LEU A 63 -8.85 -7.84 4.07
CA LEU A 63 -9.63 -8.99 3.61
C LEU A 63 -11.07 -8.65 3.20
N PHE A 64 -11.60 -7.48 3.56
CA PHE A 64 -12.84 -6.94 2.99
C PHE A 64 -12.83 -6.94 1.45
N LEU A 65 -11.68 -6.77 0.81
CA LEU A 65 -11.54 -6.84 -0.64
C LEU A 65 -11.83 -8.24 -1.21
N MET A 66 -11.70 -9.29 -0.40
CA MET A 66 -11.82 -10.69 -0.82
C MET A 66 -13.23 -11.24 -0.63
N ASP A 67 -13.87 -10.94 0.49
CA ASP A 67 -15.16 -11.53 0.87
C ASP A 67 -16.27 -10.51 1.13
N GLY A 68 -15.95 -9.21 1.19
CA GLY A 68 -16.90 -8.16 1.49
C GLY A 68 -17.37 -8.14 2.95
N ASP A 69 -16.75 -8.91 3.86
CA ASP A 69 -17.12 -8.88 5.27
C ASP A 69 -16.62 -7.60 5.92
N SER A 70 -17.56 -6.75 6.30
CA SER A 70 -17.29 -5.46 6.95
C SER A 70 -16.57 -5.60 8.31
N SER A 71 -16.53 -6.79 8.94
CA SER A 71 -15.77 -6.99 10.18
C SER A 71 -14.29 -6.69 9.99
N HIS A 72 -13.73 -7.01 8.82
CA HIS A 72 -12.34 -6.74 8.45
C HIS A 72 -11.99 -5.25 8.50
N VAL A 73 -12.95 -4.36 8.23
CA VAL A 73 -12.72 -2.91 8.26
C VAL A 73 -12.31 -2.46 9.66
N SER A 74 -13.03 -2.91 10.68
CA SER A 74 -12.76 -2.57 12.07
C SER A 74 -11.58 -3.36 12.66
N ALA A 75 -11.30 -4.54 12.11
CA ALA A 75 -10.25 -5.44 12.56
C ALA A 75 -8.87 -5.13 11.96
N THR A 76 -8.78 -4.45 10.81
CA THR A 76 -7.53 -3.98 10.21
C THR A 76 -7.31 -2.50 10.53
N VAL A 77 -6.50 -2.23 11.55
CA VAL A 77 -6.26 -0.88 12.09
C VAL A 77 -4.86 -0.39 11.75
N ILE A 78 -4.74 0.78 11.15
CA ILE A 78 -3.47 1.50 10.94
C ILE A 78 -3.45 2.72 11.87
N ARG A 79 -2.40 2.85 12.67
CA ARG A 79 -2.20 4.00 13.56
C ARG A 79 -0.74 4.45 13.53
N PRO A 80 -0.46 5.74 13.67
CA PRO A 80 0.91 6.22 13.63
C PRO A 80 1.68 5.74 14.87
N ASP A 81 2.98 5.56 14.68
CA ASP A 81 3.96 5.29 15.74
C ASP A 81 4.27 6.53 16.59
N SER A 82 4.06 7.72 16.02
CA SER A 82 4.24 9.03 16.65
C SER A 82 2.98 9.89 16.56
N LEU A 83 2.74 10.73 17.57
CA LEU A 83 1.69 11.76 17.55
C LEU A 83 2.27 13.18 17.40
N HIS A 84 3.55 13.28 17.05
CA HIS A 84 4.21 14.54 16.74
C HIS A 84 3.56 15.20 15.52
N PRO A 85 3.35 16.52 15.50
CA PRO A 85 2.74 17.20 14.35
C PRO A 85 3.41 16.91 13.01
N ASP A 86 4.71 16.62 12.99
CA ASP A 86 5.45 16.34 11.76
C ASP A 86 5.39 14.86 11.32
N THR A 87 4.86 13.95 12.15
CA THR A 87 4.83 12.50 11.87
C THR A 87 3.53 11.81 12.32
N GLY A 88 2.44 12.57 12.49
CA GLY A 88 1.17 12.07 13.04
C GLY A 88 0.24 11.41 12.02
N SER A 89 0.65 11.19 10.78
CA SER A 89 -0.19 10.61 9.72
C SER A 89 -0.23 9.08 9.80
N CYS A 90 -1.39 8.45 9.59
CA CYS A 90 -1.43 6.99 9.38
C CYS A 90 -0.91 6.59 7.99
N LEU A 91 -1.22 7.41 6.99
CA LEU A 91 -0.87 7.22 5.58
C LEU A 91 -0.39 8.55 4.99
N VAL A 92 0.68 8.51 4.21
CA VAL A 92 1.24 9.65 3.49
C VAL A 92 1.15 9.38 1.98
N TYR A 93 0.37 10.21 1.32
CA TYR A 93 0.09 10.20 -0.12
C TYR A 93 0.51 11.56 -0.70
N ALA A 94 1.80 11.75 -0.97
CA ALA A 94 2.39 13.09 -1.15
C ALA A 94 3.63 13.18 -2.07
N TYR A 95 4.02 12.09 -2.73
CA TYR A 95 5.25 11.99 -3.51
C TYR A 95 4.99 11.85 -5.03
N GLY A 96 3.83 12.28 -5.50
CA GLY A 96 3.47 12.27 -6.92
C GLY A 96 2.65 11.05 -7.35
N GLU A 97 2.07 10.32 -6.38
CA GLU A 97 1.02 9.33 -6.64
C GLU A 97 -0.18 10.00 -7.35
N THR A 98 -0.93 9.24 -8.16
CA THR A 98 -2.03 9.74 -8.99
C THR A 98 -3.39 9.40 -8.37
N LEU A 99 -4.45 9.19 -9.17
CA LEU A 99 -5.73 8.67 -8.66
C LEU A 99 -5.87 7.16 -8.90
N ALA A 100 -4.80 6.49 -9.34
CA ALA A 100 -4.79 5.05 -9.59
C ALA A 100 -4.57 4.22 -8.32
N GLY A 101 -4.06 4.82 -7.23
CA GLY A 101 -4.00 4.19 -5.91
C GLY A 101 -5.34 4.21 -5.17
N ALA A 102 -5.50 3.30 -4.21
CA ALA A 102 -6.70 3.21 -3.38
C ALA A 102 -6.39 2.70 -1.97
N LEU A 103 -7.15 3.19 -0.98
CA LEU A 103 -7.17 2.67 0.38
C LEU A 103 -8.58 2.15 0.68
N VAL A 104 -8.75 0.85 0.92
CA VAL A 104 -10.07 0.22 0.98
C VAL A 104 -10.22 -0.70 2.19
N GLY A 105 -11.33 -0.53 2.92
CA GLY A 105 -11.71 -1.47 3.96
C GLY A 105 -10.76 -1.54 5.16
N VAL A 106 -10.11 -0.44 5.54
CA VAL A 106 -9.25 -0.37 6.74
C VAL A 106 -9.70 0.76 7.66
N THR A 107 -9.32 0.69 8.94
CA THR A 107 -9.53 1.75 9.92
C THR A 107 -8.25 2.55 10.14
N LEU A 108 -8.29 3.85 9.90
CA LEU A 108 -7.22 4.78 10.32
C LEU A 108 -7.55 5.30 11.73
N ARG A 109 -6.68 5.04 12.71
CA ARG A 109 -6.91 5.38 14.12
C ARG A 109 -5.86 6.34 14.65
N ASN A 110 -6.31 7.38 15.35
CA ASN A 110 -5.47 8.37 16.03
C ASN A 110 -4.49 9.15 15.13
N GLY A 111 -4.71 9.15 13.81
CA GLY A 111 -3.98 10.01 12.89
C GLY A 111 -4.28 11.48 13.16
N ARG A 112 -3.23 12.27 13.38
CA ARG A 112 -3.27 13.74 13.55
C ARG A 112 -2.89 14.51 12.29
N GLY A 113 -2.43 13.79 11.26
CA GLY A 113 -1.84 14.38 10.07
C GLY A 113 -0.40 14.81 10.30
N THR A 114 0.24 15.25 9.22
CA THR A 114 1.60 15.77 9.21
C THR A 114 1.57 17.23 8.79
N TYR A 115 2.14 18.10 9.63
CA TYR A 115 2.37 19.49 9.30
C TYR A 115 3.58 19.60 8.39
N TRP A 116 3.39 20.11 7.17
CA TRP A 116 4.45 20.29 6.19
C TRP A 116 4.74 21.78 6.03
N ASN A 117 5.89 22.23 6.53
CA ASN A 117 6.38 23.57 6.25
C ASN A 117 7.09 23.55 4.89
N TYR A 118 6.61 24.40 3.97
CA TYR A 118 7.20 24.66 2.66
C TYR A 118 8.18 25.84 2.73
#